data_AF-U3ADX5-F1
#
_entry.id   AF-U3ADX5-F1
#
_cell.length_a   1.000
_cell.length_b   1.000
_cell.length_c   1.000
_cell.angle_alpha   90.00
_cell.angle_beta   90.00
_cell.angle_gamma   90.00
#
_symmetry.space_group_name_H-M   'P 1'
#
loop_
_entity.id
_entity.type
_entity.pdbx_description
1 polymer ?
#
loop_
_entity_poly.entity_id
_entity_poly.type
_entity_poly.pdbx_seq_one_letter_code
_entity_poly.pdbx_strand_id
1 'polypeptide(L)'
;MLDTTDGESPTRAAGWSLLIACLLTALVYAGFWNRTLPSVAPATVALAAIGGVVVGLALAVVESRAAWAPTAFGAWLLLLCGVVLGFLASGLSPAAALALVVAAWSTGVARAAVAAR
;
A
#
# COMPACT_ATOMS: atom_id res chain seq x y z
N MET A 1 -22.04 14.34 -27.05
CA MET A 1 -22.36 13.75 -25.74
C MET A 1 -21.20 12.84 -25.41
N LEU A 2 -20.20 13.37 -24.70
CA LEU A 2 -19.02 12.60 -24.29
C LEU A 2 -19.48 11.69 -23.16
N ASP A 3 -19.52 10.39 -23.43
CA ASP A 3 -19.86 9.37 -22.46
C ASP A 3 -18.70 9.27 -21.47
N THR A 4 -18.78 10.01 -20.38
CA THR A 4 -17.78 9.99 -19.29
C THR A 4 -18.10 8.90 -18.26
N THR A 5 -18.76 7.81 -18.66
CA THR A 5 -18.96 6.62 -17.83
C THR A 5 -17.74 5.69 -17.81
N ASP A 6 -16.55 6.22 -18.11
CA ASP A 6 -15.27 5.63 -17.70
C ASP A 6 -15.06 5.80 -16.18
N GLY A 7 -16.04 5.39 -15.38
CA GLY A 7 -15.82 5.08 -13.98
C GLY A 7 -14.73 4.02 -13.94
N GLU A 8 -13.61 4.35 -13.31
CA GLU A 8 -12.42 3.52 -13.26
C GLU A 8 -12.79 2.07 -12.91
N SER A 9 -12.54 1.13 -13.82
CA SER A 9 -13.00 -0.24 -13.61
C SER A 9 -12.37 -0.81 -12.33
N PRO A 10 -13.12 -1.58 -11.52
CA PRO A 10 -12.61 -2.10 -10.24
C PRO A 10 -11.34 -2.94 -10.43
N THR A 11 -11.23 -3.61 -11.59
CA THR A 11 -10.04 -4.34 -12.04
C THR A 11 -8.84 -3.42 -12.30
N ARG A 12 -9.05 -2.26 -12.93
CA ARG A 12 -7.99 -1.27 -13.17
C ARG A 12 -7.49 -0.65 -11.85
N ALA A 13 -8.40 -0.33 -10.94
CA ALA A 13 -8.06 0.19 -9.61
C ALA A 13 -7.29 -0.83 -8.75
N ALA A 14 -7.66 -2.12 -8.83
CA ALA A 14 -6.90 -3.21 -8.19
C ALA A 14 -5.52 -3.37 -8.83
N GLY A 15 -5.42 -3.31 -10.17
CA GLY A 15 -4.16 -3.35 -10.91
C GLY A 15 -3.19 -2.23 -10.51
N TRP A 16 -3.67 -1.00 -10.40
CA TRP A 16 -2.87 0.13 -9.93
C TRP A 16 -2.39 -0.06 -8.48
N SER A 17 -3.26 -0.57 -7.62
CA SER A 17 -2.93 -0.79 -6.21
C SER A 17 -1.82 -1.85 -6.05
N LEU A 18 -1.88 -2.93 -6.84
CA LEU A 18 -0.83 -3.94 -6.90
C LEU A 18 0.48 -3.38 -7.46
N LEU A 19 0.41 -2.57 -8.53
CA LEU A 19 1.59 -1.93 -9.11
C LEU A 19 2.29 -1.02 -8.09
N ILE A 20 1.52 -0.23 -7.33
CA ILE A 20 2.10 0.64 -6.30
C ILE A 20 2.67 -0.18 -5.13
N ALA A 21 2.01 -1.27 -4.72
CA ALA A 21 2.57 -2.17 -3.70
C ALA A 21 3.92 -2.79 -4.15
N CYS A 22 4.02 -3.19 -5.42
CA CYS A 22 5.28 -3.66 -6.01
C CYS A 22 6.36 -2.56 -6.00
N LEU A 23 6.04 -1.34 -6.44
CA LEU A 23 6.96 -0.21 -6.43
C LEU A 23 7.44 0.12 -5.02
N LEU A 24 6.54 0.14 -4.04
CA LEU A 24 6.86 0.40 -2.65
C LEU A 24 7.77 -0.69 -2.07
N THR A 25 7.50 -1.95 -2.40
CA THR A 25 8.35 -3.09 -2.01
C THR A 25 9.76 -2.94 -2.60
N ALA A 26 9.87 -2.60 -3.88
CA ALA A 26 11.15 -2.38 -4.55
C ALA A 26 11.92 -1.20 -3.94
N LEU A 27 11.23 -0.10 -3.63
CA LEU A 27 11.81 1.07 -2.98
C LEU A 27 12.33 0.75 -1.58
N VAL A 28 11.56 0.01 -0.79
CA VAL A 28 11.98 -0.44 0.55
C VAL A 28 13.20 -1.36 0.46
N TYR A 29 13.15 -2.35 -0.43
CA TYR A 29 14.24 -3.30 -0.60
C TYR A 29 15.54 -2.62 -1.05
N ALA A 30 15.47 -1.75 -2.06
CA ALA A 30 16.65 -1.09 -2.62
C ALA A 30 17.14 0.07 -1.74
N GLY A 31 16.22 0.91 -1.24
CA GLY A 31 16.54 2.16 -0.56
C GLY A 31 16.79 2.01 0.95
N PHE A 32 16.02 1.18 1.64
CA PHE A 32 16.09 1.06 3.11
C PHE A 32 16.82 -0.19 3.57
N TRP A 33 16.65 -1.28 2.85
CA TRP A 33 17.27 -2.56 3.17
C TRP A 33 18.58 -2.78 2.41
N ASN A 34 18.97 -1.86 1.54
CA ASN A 34 20.19 -1.92 0.73
C ASN A 34 20.37 -3.29 0.03
N ARG A 35 19.27 -3.83 -0.50
CA ARG A 35 19.18 -5.14 -1.16
C ARG A 35 19.53 -6.33 -0.26
N THR A 36 19.42 -6.17 1.05
CA THR A 36 19.68 -7.21 2.05
C THR A 36 18.57 -7.25 3.09
N LEU A 37 18.02 -8.42 3.38
CA LEU A 37 16.96 -8.51 4.40
C LEU A 37 17.55 -8.17 5.79
N PRO A 38 16.97 -7.20 6.51
CA PRO A 38 17.47 -6.84 7.84
C PRO A 38 17.21 -7.95 8.85
N SER A 39 18.16 -8.20 9.75
CA SER A 39 17.96 -9.11 10.87
C SER A 39 17.09 -8.44 11.93
N VAL A 40 15.83 -8.81 12.00
CA VAL A 40 14.85 -8.25 12.94
C VAL A 40 14.31 -9.38 13.81
N ALA A 41 14.10 -9.12 15.11
CA ALA A 41 13.53 -10.10 16.02
C ALA A 41 12.15 -10.59 15.52
N PRO A 42 11.83 -11.89 15.62
CA PRO A 42 10.58 -12.45 15.10
C PRO A 42 9.33 -11.76 15.66
N ALA A 43 9.34 -11.40 16.96
CA ALA A 43 8.23 -10.69 17.60
C ALA A 43 7.98 -9.30 16.95
N THR A 44 9.04 -8.59 16.60
CA THR A 44 8.94 -7.28 15.95
C THR A 44 8.41 -7.42 14.52
N VAL A 45 8.82 -8.46 13.79
CA VAL A 45 8.27 -8.79 12.46
C VAL A 45 6.77 -9.09 12.56
N ALA A 46 6.36 -9.89 13.54
CA ALA A 46 4.96 -10.23 13.76
C ALA A 46 4.11 -8.99 14.06
N LEU A 47 4.57 -8.11 14.97
CA LEU A 47 3.88 -6.86 15.30
C LEU A 47 3.78 -5.92 14.09
N ALA A 48 4.87 -5.76 13.33
CA ALA A 48 4.88 -4.94 12.13
C ALA A 48 3.92 -5.48 11.05
N ALA A 49 3.88 -6.81 10.86
CA ALA A 49 2.95 -7.45 9.93
C ALA A 49 1.50 -7.27 10.37
N ILE A 50 1.17 -7.53 11.64
CA ILE A 50 -0.19 -7.35 12.17
C ILE A 50 -0.62 -5.88 12.04
N GLY A 51 0.24 -4.95 12.44
CA GLY A 51 -0.03 -3.51 12.30
C GLY A 51 -0.26 -3.11 10.85
N GLY A 52 0.58 -3.60 9.93
CA GLY A 52 0.43 -3.38 8.50
C GLY A 52 -0.91 -3.90 7.97
N VAL A 53 -1.31 -5.12 8.33
CA VAL A 53 -2.60 -5.71 7.90
C VAL A 53 -3.77 -4.88 8.42
N VAL A 54 -3.78 -4.52 9.70
CA VAL A 54 -4.86 -3.73 10.31
C VAL A 54 -4.99 -2.38 9.63
N VAL A 55 -3.88 -1.68 9.40
CA VAL A 55 -3.86 -0.38 8.72
C VAL A 55 -4.32 -0.52 7.26
N GLY A 56 -3.80 -1.50 6.53
CA GLY A 56 -4.15 -1.73 5.13
C GLY A 56 -5.63 -2.07 4.93
N LEU A 57 -6.21 -2.87 5.83
CA LEU A 57 -7.64 -3.17 5.83
C LEU A 57 -8.48 -1.96 6.22
N ALA A 58 -8.09 -1.22 7.25
CA ALA A 58 -8.79 0.00 7.66
C ALA A 58 -8.86 1.01 6.51
N LEU A 59 -7.75 1.20 5.78
CA LEU A 59 -7.69 2.07 4.61
C LEU A 59 -8.57 1.58 3.47
N ALA A 60 -8.58 0.27 3.19
CA ALA A 60 -9.48 -0.32 2.19
C ALA A 60 -10.96 -0.06 2.53
N VAL A 61 -11.34 -0.18 3.82
CA VAL A 61 -12.70 0.10 4.29
C VAL A 61 -13.03 1.58 4.17
N VAL A 62 -12.12 2.47 4.59
CA VAL A 62 -12.32 3.92 4.49
C VAL A 62 -12.51 4.35 3.04
N GLU A 63 -11.69 3.87 2.11
CA GLU A 63 -11.83 4.15 0.68
C GLU A 63 -13.16 3.61 0.13
N SER A 64 -13.58 2.40 0.51
CA SER A 64 -14.86 1.82 0.05
C SER A 64 -16.09 2.61 0.49
N ARG A 65 -15.98 3.41 1.57
CA ARG A 65 -17.05 4.24 2.12
C ARG A 65 -16.97 5.70 1.68
N ALA A 66 -15.87 6.12 1.07
CA ALA A 66 -15.68 7.49 0.61
C ALA A 66 -16.46 7.72 -0.70
N ALA A 67 -17.74 8.10 -0.57
CA ALA A 67 -18.63 8.31 -1.71
C ALA A 67 -18.21 9.46 -2.66
N TRP A 68 -17.22 10.29 -2.29
CA TRP A 68 -16.98 11.59 -2.93
C TRP A 68 -15.72 11.62 -3.80
N ALA A 69 -14.94 10.54 -3.83
CA ALA A 69 -13.71 10.48 -4.61
C ALA A 69 -13.44 9.05 -5.12
N PRO A 70 -14.12 8.59 -6.18
CA PRO A 70 -13.70 7.39 -6.91
C PRO A 70 -12.26 7.53 -7.45
N THR A 71 -11.74 8.74 -7.58
CA THR A 71 -10.33 9.00 -7.95
C THR A 71 -9.36 8.97 -6.77
N ALA A 72 -9.82 8.88 -5.52
CA ALA A 72 -8.95 8.71 -4.37
C ALA A 72 -8.42 7.28 -4.24
N PHE A 73 -8.91 6.35 -5.06
CA PHE A 73 -8.48 4.97 -5.07
C PHE A 73 -6.98 4.87 -5.36
N GLY A 74 -6.19 4.59 -4.31
CA GLY A 74 -4.73 4.47 -4.40
C GLY A 74 -3.97 5.78 -4.23
N ALA A 75 -4.66 6.90 -4.03
CA ALA A 75 -4.01 8.18 -3.69
C ALA A 75 -3.27 8.10 -2.35
N TRP A 76 -3.78 7.34 -1.39
CA TRP A 76 -3.05 7.11 -0.13
C TRP A 76 -1.80 6.24 -0.34
N LEU A 77 -1.81 5.28 -1.28
CA LEU A 77 -0.63 4.48 -1.63
C LEU A 77 0.46 5.37 -2.25
N LEU A 78 0.07 6.34 -3.08
CA LEU A 78 0.99 7.34 -3.62
C LEU A 78 1.51 8.30 -2.53
N LEU A 79 0.66 8.73 -1.60
CA LEU A 79 1.08 9.46 -0.41
C LEU A 79 2.06 8.63 0.43
N LEU A 80 1.80 7.34 0.60
CA LEU A 80 2.66 6.45 1.37
C LEU A 80 4.00 6.23 0.68
N CYS A 81 4.03 6.08 -0.65
CA CYS A 81 5.24 6.14 -1.45
C CYS A 81 5.98 7.48 -1.27
N GLY A 82 5.27 8.62 -1.31
CA GLY A 82 5.84 9.94 -1.10
C GLY A 82 6.45 10.12 0.29
N VAL A 83 5.78 9.62 1.33
CA VAL A 83 6.29 9.59 2.70
C VAL A 83 7.55 8.75 2.77
N VAL A 84 7.54 7.53 2.22
CA VAL A 84 8.72 6.67 2.14
C VAL A 84 9.88 7.37 1.43
N LEU A 85 9.61 8.05 0.30
CA LEU A 85 10.62 8.84 -0.41
C LEU A 85 11.16 9.99 0.44
N GLY A 86 10.32 10.68 1.21
CA GLY A 86 10.75 11.73 2.14
C GLY A 86 11.64 11.22 3.28
N PHE A 87 11.45 9.96 3.68
CA PHE A 87 12.26 9.30 4.71
C PHE A 87 13.57 8.70 4.20
N LEU A 88 13.86 8.72 2.89
CA LEU A 88 15.14 8.20 2.36
C LEU A 88 16.35 8.91 2.99
N ALA A 89 16.21 10.18 3.38
CA ALA A 89 17.28 10.97 3.98
C ALA A 89 17.42 10.78 5.50
N SER A 90 16.34 10.45 6.20
CA SER A 90 16.26 10.41 7.67
C SER A 90 16.31 9.00 8.26
N GLY A 91 16.19 7.97 7.42
CA GLY A 91 16.28 6.57 7.82
C GLY A 91 14.96 6.05 8.41
N LEU A 92 14.42 5.00 7.80
CA LEU A 92 13.18 4.35 8.23
C LEU A 92 13.52 3.01 8.86
N SER A 93 12.95 2.71 10.04
CA SER A 93 13.29 1.48 10.75
C SER A 93 12.85 0.25 9.93
N PRO A 94 13.61 -0.87 9.96
CA PRO A 94 13.23 -2.10 9.26
C PRO A 94 11.80 -2.58 9.53
N ALA A 95 11.34 -2.44 10.78
CA ALA A 95 10.00 -2.82 11.20
C ALA A 95 8.92 -1.90 10.60
N ALA A 96 9.16 -0.59 10.58
CA ALA A 96 8.24 0.35 9.94
C ALA A 96 8.17 0.12 8.43
N ALA A 97 9.31 -0.14 7.79
CA ALA A 97 9.41 -0.45 6.37
C ALA A 97 8.58 -1.70 6.01
N LEU A 98 8.70 -2.75 6.82
CA LEU A 98 7.89 -3.96 6.67
C LEU A 98 6.39 -3.67 6.85
N ALA A 99 6.01 -2.91 7.88
CA ALA A 99 4.62 -2.58 8.14
C ALA A 99 3.97 -1.83 6.96
N LEU A 100 4.71 -0.93 6.31
CA LEU A 100 4.25 -0.18 5.13
C LEU A 100 4.05 -1.09 3.91
N VAL A 101 4.99 -2.02 3.68
CA VAL A 101 4.86 -3.03 2.62
C VAL A 101 3.62 -3.89 2.86
N VAL A 102 3.46 -4.41 4.08
CA VAL A 102 2.33 -5.27 4.43
C VAL A 102 1.00 -4.51 4.32
N ALA A 103 0.96 -3.24 4.72
CA ALA A 103 -0.23 -2.41 4.53
C ALA A 103 -0.59 -2.24 3.04
N ALA A 104 0.40 -1.94 2.19
CA ALA A 104 0.17 -1.78 0.75
C ALA A 104 -0.38 -3.06 0.10
N TRP A 105 0.20 -4.22 0.42
CA TRP A 105 -0.27 -5.51 -0.07
C TRP A 105 -1.65 -5.88 0.46
N SER A 106 -1.90 -5.64 1.75
CA SER A 106 -3.19 -5.95 2.38
C SER A 106 -4.33 -5.16 1.74
N THR A 107 -4.10 -3.88 1.41
CA THR A 107 -5.09 -3.11 0.68
C THR A 107 -5.25 -3.58 -0.76
N GLY A 108 -4.16 -3.88 -1.47
CA GLY A 108 -4.23 -4.45 -2.82
C GLY A 108 -5.06 -5.74 -2.88
N VAL A 109 -4.86 -6.65 -1.92
CA VAL A 109 -5.63 -7.90 -1.79
C VAL A 109 -7.09 -7.63 -1.44
N ALA A 110 -7.36 -6.75 -0.48
CA ALA A 110 -8.74 -6.38 -0.12
C ALA A 110 -9.50 -5.80 -1.33
N ARG A 111 -8.83 -4.98 -2.14
CA ARG A 111 -9.39 -4.40 -3.37
C ARG A 111 -9.64 -5.46 -4.44
N ALA A 112 -8.68 -6.37 -4.66
CA ALA A 112 -8.83 -7.47 -5.60
C ALA A 112 -9.99 -8.40 -5.20
N ALA A 113 -10.17 -8.66 -3.91
CA ALA A 113 -11.28 -9.46 -3.39
C ALA A 113 -12.64 -8.79 -3.60
N VAL A 114 -12.73 -7.46 -3.55
CA VAL A 114 -13.95 -6.72 -3.88
C VAL A 114 -14.24 -6.75 -5.38
N ALA A 115 -13.21 -6.61 -6.23
CA ALA A 115 -13.36 -6.64 -7.68
C ALA A 115 -13.76 -8.02 -8.25
N ALA A 116 -13.50 -9.10 -7.51
CA ALA A 116 -13.82 -10.48 -7.90
C ALA A 116 -15.24 -10.94 -7.48
N ARG A 117 -16.00 -10.09 -6.78
CA ARG A 117 -17.40 -10.35 -6.39
C ARG A 117 -18.36 -9.68 -7.36
#